data_AF-A0AAD0DIF3-F1
#
_entry.id   AF-A0AAD0DIF3-F1
#
_cell.length_a   1.000
_cell.length_b   1.000
_cell.length_c   1.000
_cell.angle_alpha   90.00
_cell.angle_beta   90.00
_cell.angle_gamma   90.00
#
_symmetry.space_group_name_H-M   'P 1'
#
loop_
_entity.id
_entity.type
_entity.pdbx_description
1 polymer ?
#
loop_
_entity_poly.entity_id
_entity_poly.type
_entity_poly.pdbx_seq_one_letter_code
_entity_poly.pdbx_strand_id
1 'polypeptide(L)'
;MRFAEYPWSERRYYWHNDDGSHHFSAARYQAGRLQQPVPLTGTLRRYSVNVQMVPALRNKWQMFVIPKEELFGSFYESMKAFESPFAWSALPENMHDPRTNGTELCIVWLERDNARASSAATVLARYGFPDFGEMLTGLARYGQRNSVLAG
;
A
#
# COMPACT_ATOMS: atom_id res chain seq x y z
N MET A 1 8.45 7.98 -21.45
CA MET A 1 8.58 7.22 -20.19
C MET A 1 7.69 7.83 -19.12
N ARG A 2 7.14 7.01 -18.22
CA ARG A 2 6.38 7.48 -17.05
C ARG A 2 7.14 7.16 -15.76
N PHE A 3 7.29 8.15 -14.91
CA PHE A 3 7.80 7.99 -13.55
C PHE A 3 6.65 8.20 -12.57
N ALA A 4 6.70 7.53 -11.44
CA ALA A 4 5.76 7.71 -10.35
C ALA A 4 6.48 7.97 -9.03
N GLU A 5 5.87 8.79 -8.19
CA GLU A 5 6.28 9.03 -6.82
C GLU A 5 5.10 8.67 -5.91
N TYR A 6 5.33 7.77 -4.96
CA TYR A 6 4.34 7.29 -4.00
C TYR A 6 4.81 7.67 -2.59
N PRO A 7 4.01 8.43 -1.81
CA PRO A 7 4.41 8.88 -0.48
C PRO A 7 4.45 7.74 0.55
N TRP A 8 3.92 6.57 0.20
CA TRP A 8 3.91 5.36 1.02
C TRP A 8 5.00 4.35 0.65
N SER A 9 5.94 4.74 -0.21
CA SER A 9 7.01 3.86 -0.67
C SER A 9 8.38 4.37 -0.26
N GLU A 10 9.29 3.45 0.05
CA GLU A 10 10.67 3.77 0.44
C GLU A 10 11.48 4.38 -0.71
N ARG A 11 11.22 3.95 -1.95
CA ARG A 11 11.92 4.47 -3.12
C ARG A 11 11.25 5.75 -3.61
N ARG A 12 12.06 6.77 -3.87
CA ARG A 12 11.58 8.10 -4.30
C ARG A 12 10.88 8.09 -5.67
N TYR A 13 11.43 7.36 -6.64
CA TYR A 13 10.86 7.31 -7.99
C TYR A 13 10.77 5.87 -8.49
N TYR A 14 9.59 5.53 -8.99
CA TYR A 14 9.28 4.30 -9.69
C TYR A 14 9.23 4.59 -11.17
N TRP A 15 9.84 3.73 -11.96
CA TRP A 15 9.76 3.83 -13.40
C TRP A 15 8.76 2.80 -13.93
N HIS A 16 7.72 3.31 -14.59
CA HIS A 16 6.71 2.49 -15.25
C HIS A 16 7.12 2.28 -16.70
N ASN A 17 7.67 1.10 -16.92
CA ASN A 17 8.09 0.62 -18.22
C ASN A 17 7.15 -0.50 -18.67
N ASP A 18 5.99 -0.12 -19.15
CA ASP A 18 5.11 -1.07 -19.81
C ASP A 18 5.75 -1.47 -21.15
N ASP A 19 5.97 -2.78 -21.32
CA ASP A 19 6.38 -3.46 -22.56
C ASP A 19 7.80 -3.18 -23.12
N GLY A 20 8.62 -2.35 -22.46
CA GLY A 20 9.97 -1.98 -22.93
C GLY A 20 11.13 -2.42 -22.02
N SER A 21 10.90 -3.34 -21.07
CA SER A 21 11.88 -3.72 -20.03
C SER A 21 13.16 -4.32 -20.60
N HIS A 22 13.02 -5.19 -21.61
CA HIS A 22 14.16 -5.83 -22.27
C HIS A 22 14.94 -4.84 -23.16
N HIS A 23 14.26 -3.99 -23.94
CA HIS A 23 14.90 -2.95 -24.74
C HIS A 23 15.70 -1.97 -23.89
N PHE A 24 15.14 -1.54 -22.77
CA PHE A 24 15.86 -0.66 -21.85
C PHE A 24 17.04 -1.36 -21.20
N SER A 25 16.89 -2.62 -20.80
CA SER A 25 18.00 -3.38 -20.20
C SER A 25 19.17 -3.48 -21.16
N ALA A 26 18.90 -3.74 -22.44
CA ALA A 26 19.92 -3.75 -23.50
C ALA A 26 20.57 -2.37 -23.70
N ALA A 27 19.76 -1.30 -23.79
CA ALA A 27 20.27 0.06 -23.94
C ALA A 27 21.11 0.52 -22.74
N ARG A 28 20.66 0.20 -21.51
CA ARG A 28 21.38 0.48 -20.26
C ARG A 28 22.70 -0.28 -20.20
N TYR A 29 22.71 -1.54 -20.63
CA TYR A 29 23.94 -2.34 -20.70
C TYR A 29 24.95 -1.71 -21.68
N GLN A 30 24.50 -1.35 -22.88
CA GLN A 30 25.33 -0.69 -23.90
C GLN A 30 25.90 0.65 -23.39
N ALA A 31 25.06 1.51 -22.81
CA ALA A 31 25.49 2.79 -22.24
C ALA A 31 26.55 2.59 -21.14
N GLY A 32 26.38 1.58 -20.27
CA GLY A 32 27.36 1.22 -19.25
C GLY A 32 28.70 0.75 -19.83
N ARG A 33 28.68 -0.06 -20.89
CA ARG A 33 29.88 -0.52 -21.60
C ARG A 33 30.65 0.62 -22.27
N LEU A 34 29.92 1.62 -22.77
CA LEU A 34 30.48 2.81 -23.42
C LEU A 34 30.82 3.94 -22.45
N GLN A 35 30.53 3.76 -21.14
CA GLN A 35 30.65 4.80 -20.11
C GLN A 35 29.97 6.12 -20.48
N GLN A 36 28.89 6.04 -21.27
CA GLN A 36 28.16 7.22 -21.73
C GLN A 36 26.94 7.45 -20.86
N PRO A 37 26.83 8.62 -20.18
CA PRO A 37 25.62 8.95 -19.47
C PRO A 37 24.48 9.23 -20.47
N VAL A 38 23.37 8.52 -20.34
CA VAL A 38 22.16 8.75 -21.13
C VAL A 38 21.07 9.29 -20.20
N PRO A 39 20.69 10.58 -20.33
CA PRO A 39 19.64 11.14 -19.49
C PRO A 39 18.30 10.50 -19.81
N LEU A 40 17.58 10.07 -18.77
CA LEU A 40 16.21 9.58 -18.89
C LEU A 40 15.24 10.72 -18.60
N THR A 41 14.41 11.04 -19.59
CA THR A 41 13.37 12.07 -19.48
C THR A 41 11.99 11.45 -19.62
N GLY A 42 11.01 12.02 -18.93
CA GLY A 42 9.65 11.51 -18.94
C GLY A 42 8.72 12.30 -18.02
N THR A 43 7.45 11.91 -18.03
CA THR A 43 6.44 12.54 -17.18
C THR A 43 6.50 11.93 -15.79
N LEU A 44 6.66 12.77 -14.76
CA LEU A 44 6.52 12.36 -13.37
C LEU A 44 5.07 12.53 -12.90
N ARG A 45 4.45 11.43 -12.46
CA ARG A 45 3.14 11.42 -11.78
C ARG A 45 3.36 11.31 -10.28
N ARG A 46 2.74 12.20 -9.52
CA ARG A 46 2.76 12.16 -8.06
C ARG A 46 1.42 11.70 -7.56
N TYR A 47 1.43 10.69 -6.71
CA TYR A 47 0.22 10.17 -6.09
C TYR A 47 0.15 10.65 -4.65
N SER A 48 -1.07 10.79 -4.15
CA SER A 48 -1.32 11.17 -2.76
C SER A 48 -2.56 10.45 -2.25
N VAL A 49 -2.66 10.34 -0.92
CA VAL A 49 -3.88 9.87 -0.28
C VAL A 49 -4.94 10.95 -0.43
N ASN A 50 -6.16 10.57 -0.83
CA ASN A 50 -7.30 11.47 -0.81
C ASN A 50 -7.69 11.75 0.66
N VAL A 51 -7.23 12.90 1.16
CA VAL A 51 -7.38 13.29 2.57
C VAL A 51 -8.85 13.37 3.00
N GLN A 52 -9.74 13.80 2.11
CA GLN A 52 -11.17 13.92 2.41
C GLN A 52 -11.84 12.57 2.63
N MET A 53 -11.32 11.51 2.00
CA MET A 53 -11.86 10.15 2.13
C MET A 53 -11.35 9.41 3.35
N VAL A 54 -10.26 9.85 3.99
CA VAL A 54 -9.70 9.15 5.16
C VAL A 54 -10.69 9.10 6.32
N PRO A 55 -11.35 10.21 6.75
CA PRO A 55 -12.39 10.14 7.77
C PRO A 55 -13.58 9.25 7.36
N ALA A 56 -14.01 9.32 6.10
CA ALA A 56 -15.13 8.52 5.61
C ALA A 56 -14.84 7.01 5.72
N LEU A 57 -13.64 6.58 5.31
CA LEU A 57 -13.21 5.19 5.45
C LEU A 57 -13.09 4.78 6.92
N ARG A 58 -12.46 5.62 7.75
CA ARG A 58 -12.24 5.33 9.17
C ARG A 58 -13.53 5.32 9.98
N ASN A 59 -14.55 6.08 9.59
CA ASN A 59 -15.84 6.09 10.27
C ASN A 59 -16.66 4.85 9.96
N LYS A 60 -16.47 4.23 8.79
CA LYS A 60 -17.19 3.01 8.41
C LYS A 60 -16.44 1.73 8.75
N TRP A 61 -15.12 1.74 8.62
CA TRP A 61 -14.28 0.55 8.68
C TRP A 61 -13.17 0.66 9.73
N GLN A 62 -12.89 -0.46 10.38
CA GLN A 62 -11.63 -0.77 11.03
C GLN A 62 -10.81 -1.61 10.06
N MET A 63 -9.58 -1.17 9.76
CA MET A 63 -8.75 -1.76 8.71
C MET A 63 -7.44 -2.24 9.33
N PHE A 64 -7.12 -3.52 9.19
CA PHE A 64 -5.90 -4.11 9.74
C PHE A 64 -5.07 -4.78 8.68
N VAL A 65 -3.75 -4.68 8.81
CA VAL A 65 -2.81 -5.40 7.96
C VAL A 65 -2.54 -6.78 8.56
N ILE A 66 -2.71 -7.84 7.77
CA ILE A 66 -2.42 -9.23 8.17
C ILE A 66 -1.59 -9.94 7.09
N PRO A 67 -0.88 -11.04 7.43
CA PRO A 67 -0.34 -11.96 6.45
C PRO A 67 -1.44 -12.51 5.54
N LYS A 68 -1.23 -12.45 4.22
CA LYS A 68 -2.21 -12.89 3.23
C LYS A 68 -2.42 -14.41 3.26
N GLU A 69 -1.42 -15.18 3.68
CA GLU A 69 -1.57 -16.62 3.90
C GLU A 69 -2.58 -16.94 5.01
N GLU A 70 -2.68 -16.09 6.03
CA GLU A 70 -3.65 -16.24 7.11
C GLU A 70 -5.07 -15.84 6.69
N LEU A 71 -5.20 -14.95 5.70
CA LEU A 71 -6.48 -14.44 5.22
C LEU A 71 -7.47 -15.56 4.86
N PHE A 72 -6.99 -16.60 4.16
CA PHE A 72 -7.76 -17.80 3.80
C PHE A 72 -7.41 -19.02 4.67
N GLY A 73 -6.56 -18.82 5.67
CA GLY A 73 -6.19 -19.81 6.68
C GLY A 73 -6.93 -19.55 7.99
N SER A 74 -6.17 -19.34 9.06
CA SER A 74 -6.72 -19.25 10.42
C SER A 74 -7.70 -18.07 10.60
N PHE A 75 -7.47 -16.95 9.91
CA PHE A 75 -8.36 -15.79 9.98
C PHE A 75 -9.72 -16.10 9.36
N TYR A 76 -9.75 -16.68 8.15
CA TYR A 76 -11.01 -17.04 7.48
C TYR A 76 -11.85 -18.00 8.32
N GLU A 77 -11.24 -19.09 8.80
CA GLU A 77 -11.95 -20.10 9.57
C GLU A 77 -12.46 -19.53 10.90
N SER A 78 -11.69 -18.65 11.56
CA SER A 78 -12.13 -17.96 12.78
C SER A 78 -13.31 -17.03 12.52
N MET A 79 -13.25 -16.22 11.45
CA MET A 79 -14.34 -15.31 11.09
C MET A 79 -15.60 -16.07 10.67
N LYS A 80 -15.45 -17.20 9.97
CA LYS A 80 -16.54 -18.09 9.58
C LYS A 80 -17.19 -18.75 10.80
N ALA A 81 -16.40 -19.33 11.71
CA ALA A 81 -16.90 -19.97 12.93
C ALA A 81 -17.56 -18.94 13.87
N PHE A 82 -17.03 -17.72 13.91
CA PHE A 82 -17.62 -16.60 14.64
C PHE A 82 -18.78 -15.93 13.88
N GLU A 83 -19.09 -16.39 12.66
CA GLU A 83 -20.13 -15.85 11.79
C GLU A 83 -20.07 -14.32 11.63
N SER A 84 -18.86 -13.82 11.41
CA SER A 84 -18.54 -12.41 11.30
C SER A 84 -18.19 -12.05 9.85
N PRO A 85 -18.86 -11.06 9.24
CA PRO A 85 -18.53 -10.63 7.90
C PRO A 85 -17.22 -9.82 7.88
N PHE A 86 -16.50 -9.92 6.77
CA PHE A 86 -15.36 -9.06 6.48
C PHE A 86 -15.16 -8.92 4.97
N ALA A 87 -14.44 -7.87 4.58
CA ALA A 87 -13.90 -7.74 3.23
C ALA A 87 -12.37 -7.69 3.29
N TRP A 88 -11.70 -7.87 2.15
CA TRP A 88 -10.26 -7.76 2.06
C TRP A 88 -9.83 -7.06 0.77
N SER A 89 -8.63 -6.48 0.80
CA SER A 89 -7.96 -5.94 -0.38
C SER A 89 -6.45 -6.16 -0.28
N ALA A 90 -5.76 -6.12 -1.42
CA ALA A 90 -4.30 -6.00 -1.41
C ALA A 90 -3.87 -4.67 -0.75
N LEU A 91 -2.62 -4.61 -0.28
CA LEU A 91 -1.99 -3.34 0.04
C LEU A 91 -1.80 -2.51 -1.24
N PRO A 92 -1.72 -1.16 -1.13
CA PRO A 92 -1.31 -0.31 -2.24
C PRO A 92 0.02 -0.78 -2.84
N GLU A 93 0.14 -0.68 -4.17
CA GLU A 93 1.39 -1.01 -4.86
C GLU A 93 2.58 -0.26 -4.26
N ASN A 94 3.73 -0.94 -4.21
CA ASN A 94 5.00 -0.41 -3.72
C ASN A 94 5.03 -0.02 -2.23
N MET A 95 3.97 -0.32 -1.46
CA MET A 95 3.95 -0.15 0.00
C MET A 95 4.68 -1.30 0.72
N HIS A 96 4.68 -2.49 0.14
CA HIS A 96 5.32 -3.68 0.70
C HIS A 96 5.91 -4.54 -0.42
N ASP A 97 7.14 -5.02 -0.24
CA ASP A 97 7.76 -5.99 -1.15
C ASP A 97 7.85 -7.36 -0.45
N PRO A 98 7.03 -8.36 -0.85
CA PRO A 98 7.09 -9.68 -0.25
C PRO A 98 8.42 -10.40 -0.54
N ARG A 99 9.18 -9.99 -1.56
CA ARG A 99 10.47 -10.63 -1.90
C ARG A 99 11.56 -10.28 -0.91
N THR A 100 11.48 -9.13 -0.24
CA THR A 100 12.44 -8.76 0.80
C THR A 100 12.07 -9.35 2.16
N ASN A 101 10.77 -9.49 2.44
CA ASN A 101 10.27 -9.81 3.78
C ASN A 101 9.67 -11.22 3.91
N GLY A 102 9.61 -12.00 2.82
CA GLY A 102 9.15 -13.40 2.82
C GLY A 102 7.64 -13.59 2.97
N THR A 103 6.90 -12.59 3.45
CA THR A 103 5.45 -12.67 3.71
C THR A 103 4.69 -11.69 2.84
N GLU A 104 3.68 -12.13 2.11
CA GLU A 104 2.73 -11.24 1.44
C GLU A 104 1.70 -10.72 2.46
N LEU A 105 1.37 -9.43 2.40
CA LEU A 105 0.46 -8.77 3.33
C LEU A 105 -0.81 -8.28 2.61
N CYS A 106 -1.93 -8.25 3.32
CA CYS A 106 -3.19 -7.71 2.83
C CYS A 106 -3.91 -6.90 3.91
N ILE A 107 -4.96 -6.18 3.52
CA ILE A 107 -5.82 -5.41 4.42
C ILE A 107 -7.13 -6.17 4.61
N VAL A 108 -7.53 -6.39 5.86
CA VAL A 108 -8.88 -6.82 6.22
C VAL A 108 -9.71 -5.63 6.67
N TRP A 109 -10.97 -5.59 6.23
CA TRP A 109 -11.92 -4.51 6.46
C TRP A 109 -13.07 -5.03 7.31
N LEU A 110 -13.24 -4.44 8.49
CA LEU A 110 -14.24 -4.82 9.49
C LEU A 110 -15.18 -3.63 9.70
N GLU A 111 -16.46 -3.82 9.43
CA GLU A 111 -17.45 -2.75 9.53
C GLU A 111 -17.71 -2.40 11.00
N ARG A 112 -17.66 -1.11 11.34
CA ARG A 112 -17.81 -0.65 12.73
C ARG A 112 -19.20 -0.91 13.29
N ASP A 113 -20.22 -0.80 12.45
CA ASP A 113 -21.62 -0.96 12.87
C ASP A 113 -22.04 -2.44 13.02
N ASN A 114 -21.17 -3.37 12.62
CA ASN A 114 -21.38 -4.79 12.86
C ASN A 114 -20.70 -5.23 14.17
N ALA A 115 -21.49 -5.65 15.16
CA ALA A 115 -20.98 -6.00 16.49
C ALA A 115 -19.92 -7.12 16.48
N ARG A 116 -20.07 -8.13 15.62
CA ARG A 116 -19.09 -9.22 15.49
C ARG A 116 -17.81 -8.75 14.82
N ALA A 117 -17.92 -7.98 13.73
CA ALA A 117 -16.75 -7.42 13.06
C ALA A 117 -15.98 -6.45 13.97
N SER A 118 -16.70 -5.60 14.73
CA SER A 118 -16.10 -4.72 15.72
C SER A 118 -15.42 -5.49 16.86
N SER A 119 -15.97 -6.63 17.30
CA SER A 119 -15.34 -7.48 18.31
C SER A 119 -14.04 -8.11 17.80
N ALA A 120 -14.04 -8.64 16.56
CA ALA A 120 -12.84 -9.14 15.91
C ALA A 120 -11.77 -8.04 15.75
N ALA A 121 -12.20 -6.82 15.42
CA ALA A 121 -11.33 -5.67 15.31
C ALA A 121 -10.68 -5.29 16.65
N THR A 122 -11.42 -5.39 17.77
CA THR A 122 -10.85 -5.21 19.11
C THR A 122 -9.78 -6.25 19.43
N VAL A 123 -9.97 -7.51 19.00
CA VAL A 123 -8.96 -8.56 19.16
C VAL A 123 -7.70 -8.22 18.35
N LEU A 124 -7.84 -7.89 17.07
CA LEU A 124 -6.69 -7.52 16.23
C LEU A 124 -5.91 -6.33 16.82
N ALA A 125 -6.61 -5.28 17.26
CA ALA A 125 -5.99 -4.13 17.92
C ALA A 125 -5.26 -4.52 19.22
N ARG A 126 -5.90 -5.36 20.06
CA ARG A 126 -5.32 -5.83 21.32
C ARG A 126 -4.02 -6.62 21.11
N TYR A 127 -3.93 -7.39 20.04
CA TYR A 127 -2.73 -8.16 19.69
C TYR A 127 -1.73 -7.38 18.83
N GLY A 128 -1.96 -6.09 18.60
CA GLY A 128 -0.98 -5.20 17.96
C GLY A 128 -0.88 -5.35 16.45
N PHE A 129 -1.91 -5.91 15.78
CA PHE A 129 -1.94 -5.89 14.32
C PHE A 129 -1.94 -4.45 13.81
N PRO A 130 -1.17 -4.12 12.76
CA PRO A 130 -1.07 -2.74 12.29
C PRO A 130 -2.41 -2.18 11.81
N ASP A 131 -2.79 -1.01 12.34
CA ASP A 131 -4.00 -0.28 11.93
C ASP A 131 -3.70 0.51 10.63
N PHE A 132 -4.30 0.07 9.53
CA PHE A 132 -4.13 0.71 8.23
C PHE A 132 -4.83 2.08 8.16
N GLY A 133 -5.88 2.31 8.94
CA GLY A 133 -6.53 3.61 9.05
C GLY A 133 -5.62 4.66 9.68
N GLU A 134 -4.82 4.28 10.69
CA GLU A 134 -3.76 5.16 11.23
C GLU A 134 -2.66 5.43 10.21
N MET A 135 -2.25 4.42 9.44
CA MET A 135 -1.28 4.62 8.34
C MET A 135 -1.80 5.63 7.31
N LEU A 136 -3.07 5.51 6.88
CA LEU A 136 -3.69 6.47 5.97
C LEU A 136 -3.71 7.89 6.54
N THR A 137 -3.99 8.04 7.83
CA THR A 137 -3.94 9.35 8.50
C THR A 137 -2.52 9.92 8.54
N GLY A 138 -1.51 9.09 8.79
CA GLY A 138 -0.11 9.49 8.70
C GLY A 138 0.28 9.99 7.31
N LEU A 139 -0.08 9.22 6.27
CA LEU A 139 0.19 9.57 4.87
C LEU A 139 -0.54 10.85 4.43
N ALA A 140 -1.78 11.03 4.87
CA ALA A 140 -2.57 12.23 4.58
C ALA A 140 -1.90 13.50 5.16
N ARG A 141 -1.36 13.42 6.39
CA ARG A 141 -0.63 14.53 7.03
C ARG A 141 0.69 14.84 6.29
N TYR A 142 1.41 13.81 5.83
CA TYR A 142 2.63 14.00 5.06
C TYR A 142 2.39 14.72 3.72
N GLY A 143 1.32 14.33 3.01
CA GLY A 143 0.93 14.97 1.74
C GLY A 143 0.56 16.46 1.87
N GLN A 144 -0.08 16.86 2.98
CA GLN A 144 -0.41 18.27 3.23
C GLN A 144 0.83 19.13 3.52
N ARG A 145 1.85 18.60 4.22
CA ARG A 145 3.09 19.35 4.49
C ARG A 145 3.89 19.64 3.22
N ASN A 146 3.96 18.68 2.29
CA ASN A 146 4.71 18.85 1.05
C ASN A 146 4.00 19.75 0.01
N SER A 147 2.68 19.92 0.10
CA SER A 147 1.94 20.84 -0.77
C SER A 147 2.06 22.31 -0.32
N VAL A 148 2.16 22.57 0.98
CA VAL A 148 2.37 23.93 1.52
C VAL A 148 3.77 24.47 1.23
N LEU A 149 4.77 23.60 1.10
CA LEU A 149 6.16 23.99 0.79
C LEU A 149 6.45 24.12 -0.72
N ALA A 150 5.49 23.77 -1.58
CA ALA A 150 5.62 23.79 -3.04
C ALA A 150 4.83 24.92 -3.72
N GLY A 151 4.23 25.83 -2.93
CA GLY A 151 3.50 27.01 -3.38
C GLY A 151 4.30 28.30 -3.28
#